data_AF-A0A0C9SSN5-F1
#
_entry.id   AF-A0A0C9SSN5-F1
#
_cell.length_a   1.000
_cell.length_b   1.000
_cell.length_c   1.000
_cell.angle_alpha   90.00
_cell.angle_beta   90.00
_cell.angle_gamma   90.00
#
_symmetry.space_group_name_H-M   'P 1'
#
loop_
_entity.id
_entity.type
_entity.pdbx_description
1 polymer ?
#
loop_
_entity_poly.entity_id
_entity_poly.type
_entity_poly.pdbx_seq_one_letter_code
_entity_poly.pdbx_strand_id
1 'polypeptide(L)' 'ICAIHVDDFLNVGSSKAALSHFKDQLRSKWEFSDLGDASFCVGIAVEHDRAARTVSLSQ' A
#
# COMPACT_ATOMS: atom_id res chain seq x y z
N ILE A 1 25.26 -8.40 -8.79
CA ILE A 1 23.87 -8.73 -8.41
C ILE A 1 23.46 -7.71 -7.34
N CYS A 2 22.42 -6.92 -7.59
CA CYS A 2 21.86 -5.99 -6.60
C CYS A 2 20.56 -6.62 -6.10
N ALA A 3 20.48 -6.91 -4.80
CA ALA A 3 19.27 -7.40 -4.15
C ALA A 3 18.71 -6.25 -3.32
N ILE A 4 17.50 -5.79 -3.65
CA ILE A 4 16.75 -4.83 -2.85
C ILE A 4 15.77 -5.64 -2.03
N HIS A 5 15.87 -5.55 -0.70
CA HIS A 5 14.89 -6.12 0.22
C HIS A 5 14.03 -4.96 0.75
N VAL A 6 12.74 -5.03 0.45
CA VAL A 6 11.71 -4.15 1.02
C VAL A 6 10.78 -5.07 1.78
N ASP A 7 10.55 -4.79 3.06
CA ASP A 7 9.63 -5.58 3.89
C ASP A 7 8.18 -5.27 3.53
N ASP A 8 7.81 -3.98 3.54
CA ASP A 8 6.46 -3.50 3.25
C ASP A 8 6.49 -2.22 2.42
N PHE A 9 5.50 -2.03 1.54
CA PHE A 9 5.27 -0.77 0.85
C PHE A 9 3.77 -0.46 0.76
N LEU A 10 3.45 0.83 0.66
CA LEU A 10 2.09 1.31 0.50
C LEU A 10 1.80 1.69 -0.95
N ASN A 11 0.65 1.26 -1.46
CA ASN A 11 0.13 1.69 -2.76
C ASN A 11 -1.09 2.59 -2.54
N VAL A 12 -1.04 3.81 -3.09
CA VAL A 12 -2.07 4.85 -2.92
C VAL A 12 -2.59 5.29 -4.28
N GLY A 13 -3.90 5.46 -4.39
CA GLY A 13 -4.53 5.84 -5.65
C GLY A 13 -5.99 6.24 -5.47
N SER A 14 -6.49 7.07 -6.38
CA SER A 14 -7.87 7.59 -6.36
C SER A 14 -8.90 6.63 -6.99
N SER A 15 -8.44 5.53 -7.60
CA SER A 15 -9.28 4.55 -8.28
C SER A 15 -8.89 3.13 -7.88
N LYS A 16 -9.89 2.34 -7.46
CA LYS A 16 -9.71 0.91 -7.19
C LYS A 16 -9.24 0.14 -8.42
N ALA A 17 -9.72 0.50 -9.61
CA ALA A 17 -9.30 -0.14 -10.86
C ALA A 17 -7.83 0.12 -11.16
N ALA A 18 -7.36 1.37 -10.97
CA ALA A 18 -5.94 1.71 -11.14
C ALA A 18 -5.05 0.99 -10.13
N LEU A 19 -5.49 0.92 -8.87
CA LEU A 19 -4.78 0.18 -7.82
C LEU A 19 -4.68 -1.32 -8.13
N SER A 20 -5.76 -1.93 -8.62
CA SER A 20 -5.77 -3.34 -9.03
C SER A 20 -4.84 -3.58 -10.22
N HIS A 21 -4.92 -2.75 -11.25
CA HIS A 21 -4.06 -2.87 -12.43
C HIS A 21 -2.57 -2.77 -12.06
N PHE A 22 -2.22 -1.85 -11.15
CA PHE A 22 -0.86 -1.75 -10.65
C PHE A 22 -0.44 -2.97 -9.84
N LYS A 23 -1.32 -3.53 -8.99
CA LYS A 23 -1.05 -4.79 -8.26
C LYS A 23 -0.77 -5.94 -9.23
N ASP A 24 -1.52 -6.05 -10.33
CA ASP A 24 -1.31 -7.09 -11.35
C ASP A 24 0.06 -6.94 -12.03
N GLN A 25 0.46 -5.71 -12.35
CA GLN A 25 1.78 -5.41 -12.89
C GLN A 25 2.90 -5.81 -11.93
N LEU A 26 2.76 -5.52 -10.63
CA LEU A 26 3.72 -5.94 -9.63
C LEU A 26 3.82 -7.48 -9.54
N ARG A 27 2.67 -8.18 -9.54
CA ARG A 27 2.63 -9.65 -9.42
C ARG A 27 3.30 -10.35 -10.60
N SER A 28 3.33 -9.70 -11.78
CA SER A 28 4.06 -10.23 -12.95
C SER A 28 5.59 -10.22 -12.80
N LYS A 29 6.13 -9.47 -11.83
CA LYS A 29 7.57 -9.22 -11.68
C LYS A 29 8.11 -9.67 -10.33
N TRP A 30 7.28 -9.65 -9.29
CA TRP A 30 7.67 -9.94 -7.92
C TRP A 30 6.65 -10.85 -7.24
N GLU A 31 7.15 -11.74 -6.39
CA GLU A 31 6.35 -12.44 -5.40
C GLU A 31 6.18 -11.53 -4.19
N PHE A 32 4.94 -11.25 -3.81
CA PHE A 32 4.62 -10.47 -2.60
C PHE A 32 3.21 -10.80 -2.09
N SER A 33 3.02 -10.58 -0.80
CA SER A 33 1.74 -10.76 -0.11
C SER A 33 0.95 -9.46 -0.10
N ASP A 34 -0.36 -9.56 -0.28
CA ASP A 34 -1.27 -8.43 -0.08
C ASP A 34 -1.71 -8.41 1.38
N LEU A 35 -1.31 -7.37 2.12
CA LEU A 35 -1.61 -7.23 3.54
C LEU A 35 -2.96 -6.54 3.80
N GLY A 36 -3.69 -6.15 2.74
CA GLY A 36 -4.99 -5.50 2.85
C GLY A 36 -4.90 -3.98 2.99
N ASP A 37 -5.88 -3.40 3.70
CA ASP A 37 -5.92 -1.96 3.93
C ASP A 37 -4.78 -1.53 4.87
N ALA A 38 -4.13 -0.42 4.52
CA ALA A 38 -3.03 0.13 5.30
C ALA A 38 -3.54 0.70 6.63
N SER A 39 -3.28 0.00 7.74
CA SER A 39 -3.58 0.44 9.10
C SER A 39 -2.32 0.81 9.88
N PHE A 40 -1.17 0.22 9.53
CA PHE A 40 0.14 0.54 10.10
C PHE A 40 1.23 0.44 9.04
N CYS A 41 2.21 1.35 9.10
CA CYS A 41 3.40 1.34 8.26
C CYS A 41 4.59 1.85 9.07
N VAL A 42 5.59 0.99 9.32
CA VAL A 42 6.83 1.35 10.05
C VAL A 42 6.55 2.05 11.39
N GLY A 43 5.60 1.52 12.17
CA GLY A 43 5.22 2.09 13.47
C GLY A 43 4.35 3.35 13.42
N ILE A 44 3.91 3.77 12.22
CA ILE A 44 2.95 4.86 12.04
C ILE A 44 1.57 4.24 11.82
N ALA A 45 0.60 4.60 12.66
CA ALA A 45 -0.80 4.27 12.45
C ALA A 45 -1.37 5.11 11.31
N VAL A 46 -2.14 4.47 10.44
CA VAL A 46 -2.81 5.09 9.29
C VAL A 46 -4.31 4.92 9.46
N GLU A 47 -5.04 6.03 9.53
CA GLU A 47 -6.50 6.03 9.57
C GLU A 47 -7.04 6.76 8.34
N HIS A 48 -8.02 6.14 7.67
CA HIS A 48 -8.61 6.69 6.45
C HIS A 48 -10.10 6.94 6.65
N ASP A 49 -10.48 8.22 6.75
CA ASP A 49 -11.87 8.63 6.74
C ASP A 49 -12.31 8.90 5.30
N ARG A 50 -13.07 7.96 4.73
CA ARG A 50 -13.58 8.07 3.36
C ARG A 50 -14.68 9.12 3.21
N ALA A 51 -15.41 9.43 4.29
CA ALA A 51 -16.48 10.43 4.27
C ALA A 51 -15.89 11.84 4.29
N ALA A 52 -14.92 12.09 5.17
CA ALA A 52 -14.18 13.35 5.24
C ALA A 52 -13.11 13.48 4.14
N ARG A 53 -12.74 12.38 3.46
CA ARG A 53 -11.66 12.29 2.48
C ARG A 53 -10.30 12.68 3.06
N THR A 54 -10.06 12.30 4.30
CA THR A 54 -8.81 12.58 5.03
C THR A 54 -8.08 11.29 5.36
N VAL A 55 -6.75 11.38 5.37
CA VAL A 55 -5.86 10.34 5.91
C VAL A 55 -5.11 10.96 7.07
N SER A 56 -5.22 10.33 8.24
CA SER A 56 -4.53 10.73 9.46
C SER A 56 -3.35 9.78 9.71
N LEU A 57 -2.24 10.36 10.17
CA LEU A 57 -1.03 9.64 10.53
C LEU A 57 -0.68 9.98 11.98
N SER A 58 -0.41 8.96 12.80
CA SER A 58 0.03 9.14 14.19
C SER A 58 1.07 8.10 14.57
N GLN A 59 1.98 8.46 15.47
CA GLN A 59 3.01 7.59 16.06
C GLN A 59 2.73 7.38 17.54
#